data_AF-A0A2N5Z1W3-F1
#
_entry.id   AF-A0A2N5Z1W3-F1
#
_cell.length_a   1.000
_cell.length_b   1.000
_cell.length_c   1.000
_cell.angle_alpha   90.00
_cell.angle_beta   90.00
_cell.angle_gamma   90.00
#
_symmetry.space_group_name_H-M   'P 1'
#
loop_
_entity.id
_entity.type
_entity.pdbx_description
1 polymer ?
#
loop_
_entity_poly.entity_id
_entity_poly.type
_entity_poly.pdbx_seq_one_letter_code
_entity_poly.pdbx_strand_id
1 'polypeptide(L)'
;DVEFAVEALQMWASNFILKPWDNEKLYATIKNCLELSKTKGEVRELKTQQSQLKQNFNTKYQDILGHSQMMQEVFRTIEKVAPTDANILILGENGTGKELVAREIHRQSARGNDIFMSIDLGTITESIFES
;
A
#
# COMPACT_ATOMS: atom_id res chain seq x y z
N ASP A 1 -41.29 -15.19 -10.51
CA ASP A 1 -40.84 -14.61 -11.78
C ASP A 1 -40.32 -13.20 -11.58
N VAL A 2 -39.19 -12.84 -12.20
CA VAL A 2 -38.48 -11.54 -12.15
C VAL A 2 -38.15 -10.99 -10.76
N GLU A 3 -39.11 -10.82 -9.84
CA GLU A 3 -38.89 -10.41 -8.45
C GLU A 3 -37.87 -11.29 -7.73
N PHE A 4 -38.00 -12.62 -7.85
CA PHE A 4 -37.02 -13.55 -7.26
C PHE A 4 -35.60 -13.40 -7.85
N ALA A 5 -35.50 -13.01 -9.13
CA ALA A 5 -34.21 -12.76 -9.76
C ALA A 5 -33.59 -11.44 -9.28
N VAL A 6 -34.40 -10.42 -9.04
CA VAL A 6 -33.97 -9.15 -8.45
C VAL A 6 -33.53 -9.35 -6.99
N GLU A 7 -34.28 -10.12 -6.22
CA GLU A 7 -33.95 -10.47 -4.83
C GLU A 7 -32.63 -11.26 -4.77
N ALA A 8 -32.41 -12.22 -5.68
CA ALA A 8 -31.15 -12.95 -5.76
C ALA A 8 -29.95 -12.04 -6.04
N LEU A 9 -30.07 -11.07 -6.95
CA LEU A 9 -29.00 -10.09 -7.22
C LEU A 9 -28.73 -9.19 -6.01
N GLN A 10 -29.78 -8.79 -5.27
CA GLN A 10 -29.64 -8.05 -4.01
C GLN A 10 -28.95 -8.88 -2.93
N MET A 11 -29.13 -10.21 -2.94
CA MET A 11 -28.41 -11.17 -2.11
C MET A 11 -27.02 -11.56 -2.68
N TRP A 12 -26.38 -10.68 -3.45
CA TRP A 12 -25.03 -10.85 -4.00
C TRP A 12 -24.88 -11.94 -5.07
N ALA A 13 -25.97 -12.44 -5.66
CA ALA A 13 -25.84 -13.30 -6.84
C ALA A 13 -25.16 -12.52 -7.98
N SER A 14 -24.18 -13.14 -8.63
CA SER A 14 -23.44 -12.51 -9.73
C SER A 14 -24.29 -12.34 -10.99
N ASN A 15 -25.26 -13.23 -11.22
CA ASN A 15 -26.18 -13.16 -12.36
C ASN A 15 -27.38 -14.11 -12.16
N PHE A 16 -28.40 -14.00 -13.02
CA PHE A 16 -29.55 -14.91 -13.10
C PHE A 16 -29.81 -15.33 -14.56
N ILE A 17 -30.39 -16.51 -14.76
CA ILE A 17 -30.73 -17.03 -16.10
C ILE A 17 -32.14 -17.58 -16.07
N LEU A 18 -33.00 -17.06 -16.96
CA LEU A 18 -34.39 -17.49 -17.10
C LEU A 18 -34.49 -18.68 -18.06
N LYS A 19 -35.44 -19.57 -17.80
CA LYS A 19 -35.81 -20.67 -18.71
C LYS A 19 -37.03 -20.24 -19.55
N PRO A 20 -37.14 -20.67 -20.83
CA PRO A 20 -36.12 -21.38 -21.61
C PRO A 20 -34.92 -20.47 -21.90
N TRP A 21 -33.70 -21.03 -21.82
CA TRP A 21 -32.47 -20.24 -21.93
C TRP A 21 -31.96 -20.18 -23.37
N ASP A 22 -31.27 -19.09 -23.67
CA ASP A 22 -30.44 -18.92 -24.86
C ASP A 22 -29.02 -19.40 -24.55
N ASN A 23 -28.51 -20.35 -25.34
CA ASN A 23 -27.20 -20.96 -25.16
C ASN A 23 -26.04 -19.95 -25.31
N GLU A 24 -26.15 -18.99 -26.23
CA GLU A 24 -25.11 -17.98 -26.42
C GLU A 24 -25.07 -17.04 -25.21
N LYS A 25 -26.24 -16.62 -24.75
CA LYS A 25 -26.36 -15.76 -23.56
C LYS A 25 -25.89 -16.47 -22.28
N LEU A 26 -26.21 -17.76 -22.14
CA LEU A 26 -25.74 -18.60 -21.05
C LEU A 26 -24.22 -18.72 -21.05
N TYR A 27 -23.63 -19.02 -22.21
CA TYR A 27 -22.18 -19.15 -22.37
C TYR A 27 -21.45 -17.84 -22.04
N ALA A 28 -21.92 -16.72 -22.60
CA ALA A 28 -21.35 -15.40 -22.32
C ALA A 28 -21.44 -15.05 -20.82
N THR A 29 -22.56 -15.37 -20.18
CA THR A 29 -22.78 -15.13 -18.74
C THR A 29 -21.80 -15.92 -17.88
N ILE A 30 -21.62 -17.22 -18.17
CA ILE A 30 -20.68 -18.08 -17.43
C ILE A 30 -19.25 -17.59 -17.64
N LYS A 31 -18.87 -17.28 -18.88
CA LYS A 31 -17.53 -16.78 -19.20
C LYS A 31 -17.21 -15.50 -18.42
N ASN A 32 -18.12 -14.52 -18.41
CA ASN A 32 -17.95 -13.27 -17.68
C ASN A 32 -17.84 -13.51 -16.16
N CYS A 33 -18.62 -14.45 -15.60
CA CYS A 33 -18.52 -14.79 -14.18
C CYS A 33 -17.17 -15.43 -13.83
N LEU A 34 -16.64 -16.30 -14.69
CA LEU A 34 -15.32 -16.91 -14.50
C LEU A 34 -14.20 -15.88 -14.58
N GLU A 35 -14.24 -14.99 -15.57
CA GLU A 35 -13.26 -13.90 -15.71
C GLU A 35 -13.32 -12.96 -14.49
N LEU A 36 -14.52 -12.55 -14.06
CA LEU A 36 -14.68 -11.72 -12.87
C LEU A 36 -14.15 -12.40 -11.60
N SER A 37 -14.39 -13.70 -11.44
CA SER A 37 -13.87 -14.48 -10.30
C SER A 37 -12.34 -14.54 -10.33
N LYS A 38 -11.74 -14.73 -11.50
CA LYS A 38 -10.29 -14.76 -11.67
C LYS A 38 -9.66 -13.42 -11.32
N THR A 39 -10.16 -12.33 -11.90
CA THR A 39 -9.65 -10.98 -11.60
C THR A 39 -9.81 -10.61 -10.12
N LYS A 40 -10.94 -10.95 -9.49
CA LYS A 40 -11.13 -10.73 -8.04
C LYS A 40 -10.13 -11.55 -7.21
N GLY A 41 -9.80 -12.77 -7.64
CA GLY A 41 -8.77 -13.61 -7.04
C GLY A 41 -7.38 -12.97 -7.11
N GLU A 42 -6.97 -12.52 -8.30
CA GLU A 42 -5.67 -11.87 -8.52
C GLU A 42 -5.55 -10.57 -7.69
N VAL A 43 -6.58 -9.73 -7.68
CA VAL A 43 -6.60 -8.50 -6.86
C VAL A 43 -6.46 -8.83 -5.38
N ARG A 44 -7.12 -9.89 -4.89
CA ARG A 44 -7.01 -10.32 -3.49
C ARG A 44 -5.60 -10.82 -3.17
N GLU A 45 -5.00 -11.59 -4.07
CA GLU A 45 -3.63 -12.10 -3.91
C GLU A 45 -2.61 -10.96 -3.89
N LEU A 46 -2.68 -10.03 -4.85
CA LEU A 46 -1.81 -8.86 -4.91
C LEU A 46 -1.93 -7.99 -3.66
N LYS A 47 -3.15 -7.75 -3.16
CA LYS A 47 -3.36 -7.03 -1.90
C LYS A 47 -2.75 -7.75 -0.71
N THR A 48 -2.83 -9.08 -0.68
CA THR A 48 -2.24 -9.91 0.38
C THR A 48 -0.71 -9.82 0.34
N GLN A 49 -0.10 -9.97 -0.84
CA GLN A 49 1.34 -9.83 -1.03
C GLN A 49 1.84 -8.43 -0.66
N GLN A 50 1.13 -7.39 -1.10
CA GLN A 50 1.45 -6.00 -0.75
C GLN A 50 1.39 -5.78 0.77
N SER A 51 0.38 -6.32 1.46
CA SER A 51 0.28 -6.23 2.91
C SER A 51 1.42 -6.95 3.62
N GLN A 52 1.82 -8.13 3.14
CA GLN A 52 2.96 -8.87 3.69
C GLN A 52 4.27 -8.12 3.50
N LEU A 53 4.49 -7.53 2.32
CA LEU A 53 5.65 -6.68 2.05
C LEU A 53 5.66 -5.48 3.00
N LYS A 54 4.54 -4.75 3.13
CA LYS A 54 4.41 -3.62 4.06
C LYS A 54 4.76 -4.02 5.50
N GLN A 55 4.28 -5.17 5.97
CA GLN A 55 4.66 -5.69 7.28
C GLN A 55 6.17 -5.97 7.36
N ASN A 56 6.76 -6.69 6.41
CA ASN A 56 8.18 -7.02 6.45
C ASN A 56 9.11 -5.79 6.47
N PHE A 57 8.72 -4.70 5.77
CA PHE A 57 9.49 -3.46 5.74
C PHE A 57 9.26 -2.56 6.98
N ASN A 58 8.06 -2.58 7.58
CA ASN A 58 7.74 -1.71 8.72
C ASN A 58 8.03 -2.33 10.10
N THR A 59 8.18 -3.65 10.23
CA THR A 59 8.25 -4.32 11.56
C THR A 59 9.66 -4.35 12.20
N LYS A 60 10.71 -3.83 11.55
CA LYS A 60 12.10 -4.10 11.97
C LYS A 60 12.88 -2.95 12.61
N TYR A 61 12.29 -1.77 12.77
CA TYR A 61 13.04 -0.60 13.25
C TYR A 61 12.55 -0.15 14.63
N GLN A 62 13.50 0.21 15.49
CA GLN A 62 13.22 0.77 16.81
C GLN A 62 12.71 2.21 16.67
N ASP A 63 11.76 2.58 17.52
CA ASP A 63 11.28 3.97 17.61
C ASP A 63 12.42 4.92 18.00
N ILE A 64 12.34 6.18 17.56
CA ILE A 64 13.27 7.22 18.03
C ILE A 64 13.01 7.48 19.51
N LEU A 65 14.04 7.29 20.33
CA LEU A 65 14.01 7.63 21.75
C LEU A 65 14.74 8.96 21.99
N GLY A 66 14.15 9.85 22.78
CA GLY A 66 14.80 11.12 23.13
C GLY A 66 13.91 12.03 23.97
N HIS A 67 14.41 12.42 25.15
CA HIS A 67 13.70 13.33 26.07
C HIS A 67 14.37 14.70 26.22
N SER A 68 15.52 14.92 25.59
CA SER A 68 16.21 16.21 25.64
C SER A 68 15.43 17.29 24.91
N GLN A 69 15.61 18.55 25.33
CA GLN A 69 14.93 19.68 24.71
C GLN A 69 15.22 19.80 23.21
N MET A 70 16.46 19.55 22.80
CA MET A 70 16.86 19.57 21.38
C MET A 70 16.13 18.48 20.57
N MET A 71 15.95 17.28 21.14
CA MET A 71 15.17 16.23 20.46
C MET A 71 13.69 16.57 20.38
N GLN A 72 13.13 17.25 21.38
CA GLN A 72 11.76 17.75 21.31
C GLN A 72 11.57 18.76 20.18
N GLU A 73 12.56 19.60 19.89
CA GLU A 73 12.55 20.51 18.73
C GLU A 73 12.60 19.75 17.41
N VAL A 74 13.38 18.67 17.33
CA VAL A 74 13.41 17.77 16.17
C VAL A 74 12.03 17.15 15.94
N PHE A 75 11.39 16.58 16.98
CA PHE A 75 10.05 16.00 16.86
C PHE A 75 9.01 17.01 16.40
N ARG A 76 9.01 18.23 16.94
CA ARG A 76 8.11 19.30 16.48
C ARG A 76 8.34 19.68 15.02
N THR A 77 9.59 19.59 14.56
CA THR A 77 9.93 19.86 13.16
C THR A 77 9.38 18.74 12.28
N ILE A 78 9.56 17.48 12.68
CA ILE A 78 9.00 16.30 12.00
C ILE A 78 7.49 16.43 11.85
N GLU A 79 6.77 16.71 12.94
CA GLU A 79 5.30 16.87 12.92
C GLU A 79 4.83 17.93 11.92
N LYS A 80 5.60 19.01 11.72
CA LYS A 80 5.28 20.08 10.78
C LYS A 80 5.56 19.72 9.33
N VAL A 81 6.66 19.01 9.06
CA VAL A 81 7.10 18.72 7.68
C VAL A 81 6.52 17.42 7.13
N ALA A 82 6.24 16.43 7.98
CA ALA A 82 5.73 15.13 7.60
C ALA A 82 4.45 15.16 6.73
N PRO A 83 3.43 16.00 6.98
CA PRO A 83 2.24 16.04 6.13
C PRO A 83 2.46 16.74 4.77
N THR A 84 3.64 17.30 4.51
CA THR A 84 3.94 18.03 3.27
C THR A 84 4.55 17.12 2.20
N ASP A 85 4.48 17.55 0.93
CA ASP A 85 5.14 16.87 -0.19
C ASP A 85 6.52 17.47 -0.53
N ALA A 86 7.09 18.26 0.39
CA ALA A 86 8.39 18.90 0.18
C ALA A 86 9.54 17.90 0.32
N ASN A 87 10.62 18.13 -0.43
CA ASN A 87 11.87 17.40 -0.24
C ASN A 87 12.52 17.81 1.08
N ILE A 88 12.92 16.82 1.89
CA ILE A 88 13.49 17.06 3.23
C ILE A 88 14.96 16.64 3.23
N LEU A 89 15.83 17.55 3.69
CA LEU A 89 17.25 17.31 3.91
C LEU A 89 17.51 17.11 5.40
N ILE A 90 18.09 15.95 5.77
CA ILE A 90 18.44 15.63 7.16
C ILE A 90 19.96 15.67 7.30
N LEU A 91 20.45 16.54 8.17
CA LEU A 91 21.87 16.72 8.44
C LEU A 91 22.22 16.24 9.85
N GLY A 92 23.46 15.81 10.02
CA GLY A 92 23.97 15.32 11.30
C GLY A 92 25.19 14.43 11.12
N GLU A 93 25.98 14.29 12.19
CA GLU A 93 27.17 13.44 12.20
C GLU A 93 26.82 11.95 11.99
N ASN A 94 27.84 11.14 11.73
CA ASN A 94 27.63 9.70 11.59
C ASN A 94 27.09 9.09 12.91
N GLY A 95 26.13 8.17 12.82
CA GLY A 95 25.52 7.53 13.99
C GLY A 95 24.47 8.34 14.76
N THR A 96 24.11 9.55 14.33
CA THR A 96 23.11 10.41 15.00
C THR A 96 21.63 10.04 14.75
N GLY A 97 21.36 8.90 14.09
CA GLY A 97 19.98 8.43 13.88
C GLY A 97 19.22 9.11 12.74
N LYS A 98 19.91 9.71 11.75
CA LYS A 98 19.28 10.36 10.58
C LYS A 98 18.27 9.46 9.84
N GLU A 99 18.57 8.17 9.72
CA GLU A 99 17.65 7.21 9.08
C GLU A 99 16.36 7.04 9.89
N LEU A 100 16.45 7.00 11.22
CA LEU A 100 15.27 6.91 12.08
C LEU A 100 14.41 8.16 11.93
N VAL A 101 15.02 9.34 11.84
CA VAL A 101 14.31 10.61 11.58
C VAL A 101 13.57 10.56 10.24
N ALA A 102 14.21 10.06 9.17
CA ALA A 102 13.56 9.91 7.87
C ALA A 102 12.36 8.95 7.92
N ARG A 103 12.50 7.84 8.65
CA ARG A 103 11.41 6.87 8.86
C ARG A 103 10.25 7.47 9.65
N GLU A 104 10.54 8.26 10.67
CA GLU A 104 9.52 8.90 11.49
C GLU A 104 8.73 9.96 10.70
N ILE A 105 9.42 10.73 9.84
CA ILE A 105 8.79 11.63 8.87
C ILE A 105 7.84 10.85 7.95
N HIS A 106 8.31 9.74 7.37
CA HIS A 106 7.47 8.92 6.50
C HIS A 106 6.24 8.39 7.24
N ARG A 107 6.41 7.86 8.45
CA ARG A 107 5.35 7.32 9.30
C ARG A 107 4.24 8.33 9.56
N GLN A 108 4.59 9.59 9.78
CA GLN A 108 3.65 10.69 10.05
C GLN A 108 3.10 11.36 8.77
N SER A 109 3.58 10.97 7.58
CA SER A 109 3.16 11.56 6.32
C SER A 109 1.85 10.98 5.79
N ALA A 110 1.28 11.62 4.76
CA ALA A 110 0.15 11.06 4.00
C ALA A 110 0.47 9.69 3.35
N ARG A 111 1.76 9.36 3.21
CA ARG A 111 2.27 8.10 2.65
C ARG A 111 2.74 7.11 3.73
N GLY A 112 2.45 7.34 5.01
CA GLY A 112 2.94 6.49 6.11
C GLY A 112 2.48 5.03 6.06
N ASN A 113 1.41 4.74 5.32
CA ASN A 113 0.94 3.37 5.06
C ASN A 113 1.63 2.71 3.87
N ASP A 114 2.45 3.42 3.10
CA ASP A 114 3.19 2.89 1.96
C ASP A 114 4.62 2.47 2.32
N ILE A 115 5.28 1.83 1.37
CA ILE A 115 6.62 1.27 1.58
C ILE A 115 7.63 2.41 1.72
N PHE A 116 8.38 2.40 2.83
CA PHE A 116 9.56 3.23 2.99
C PHE A 116 10.79 2.51 2.43
N MET A 117 11.48 3.13 1.48
CA MET A 117 12.70 2.60 0.87
C MET A 117 13.88 3.52 1.17
N SER A 118 14.84 3.02 1.95
CA SER A 118 16.13 3.68 2.18
C SER A 118 17.18 3.16 1.21
N ILE A 119 17.89 4.07 0.55
CA ILE A 119 18.98 3.74 -0.39
C ILE A 119 20.26 4.35 0.15
N ASP A 120 21.29 3.53 0.36
CA ASP A 120 22.62 4.00 0.74
C ASP A 120 23.49 4.19 -0.50
N LEU A 121 23.62 5.44 -0.92
CA LEU A 121 24.42 5.84 -2.09
C LEU A 121 25.90 5.51 -1.95
N GLY A 122 26.45 5.38 -0.73
CA GLY A 122 27.86 5.04 -0.51
C GLY A 122 28.22 3.60 -0.89
N THR A 123 27.21 2.75 -1.07
CA THR A 123 27.37 1.32 -1.39
C THR A 123 27.02 0.98 -2.84
N ILE A 124 26.53 1.96 -3.60
CA ILE A 124 26.08 1.77 -4.98
C ILE A 124 27.19 2.17 -5.95
N THR A 125 27.54 1.26 -6.87
CA THR A 125 28.49 1.53 -7.96
C THR A 125 27.90 2.54 -8.94
N GLU A 126 28.70 3.52 -9.38
CA GLU A 126 28.31 4.61 -10.30
C GLU A 126 27.60 4.12 -11.57
N SER A 127 27.93 2.92 -12.04
CA SER A 127 27.37 2.30 -13.25
C SER A 127 25.84 2.10 -13.24
N ILE A 128 25.17 2.23 -12.09
CA ILE A 128 23.71 2.07 -11.97
C ILE A 128 22.97 3.40 -12.26
N PHE A 129 23.64 4.55 -12.15
CA PHE A 129 23.02 5.87 -12.33
C PHE A 129 23.06 6.40 -13.76
N GLU A 130 23.86 5.80 -14.65
CA GLU A 130 24.00 6.20 -16.07
C GLU A 130 23.03 5.49 -17.03
N SER A 131 21.89 4.94 -16.56
CA SER A 131 20.90 4.26 -17.42
C SER A 131 19.57 5.00 -17.53
#